data_AF-A0A367J7W3-F1
#
_entry.id   AF-A0A367J7W3-F1
#
_cell.length_a   1.000
_cell.length_b   1.000
_cell.length_c   1.000
_cell.angle_alpha   90.00
_cell.angle_beta   90.00
_cell.angle_gamma   90.00
#
_symmetry.space_group_name_H-M   'P 1'
#
loop_
_entity.id
_entity.type
_entity.pdbx_description
1 polymer ?
#
loop_
_entity_poly.entity_id
_entity_poly.type
_entity_poly.pdbx_seq_one_letter_code
_entity_poly.pdbx_strand_id
1 'polypeptide(L)'
;ESNRINQTERTKEEQVTIERLETIKKEIDIDIAPQVKEYEKDIKEFMTQTIKTEKEKDKQIYKAAYLGEQLMHILFNLDGISCGQDFLEARRLRKEAVKVAQTLLDKVDDIKSILKSVKE
;
A
#
# COMPACT_ATOMS: atom_id res chain seq x y z
N GLU A 1 -22.33 -35.62 13.87
CA GLU A 1 -22.68 -34.25 13.45
C GLU A 1 -21.62 -33.18 13.74
N SER A 2 -20.74 -33.37 14.74
CA SER A 2 -19.71 -32.37 15.12
C SER A 2 -18.74 -31.93 14.02
N ASN A 3 -18.42 -32.77 13.03
CA ASN A 3 -17.51 -32.39 11.93
C ASN A 3 -18.10 -31.34 10.97
N ARG A 4 -19.43 -31.32 10.76
CA ARG A 4 -20.08 -30.36 9.85
C ARG A 4 -20.18 -28.97 10.47
N ILE A 5 -20.39 -28.88 11.78
CA ILE A 5 -20.49 -27.61 12.52
C ILE A 5 -19.12 -26.90 12.50
N ASN A 6 -18.04 -27.62 12.85
CA ASN A 6 -16.68 -27.08 12.82
C ASN A 6 -16.20 -26.67 11.42
N GLN A 7 -16.64 -27.36 10.36
CA GLN A 7 -16.29 -26.95 8.99
C GLN A 7 -17.04 -25.67 8.57
N THR A 8 -18.31 -25.56 8.94
CA THR A 8 -19.15 -24.39 8.60
C THR A 8 -18.67 -23.12 9.31
N GLU A 9 -18.23 -23.22 10.57
CA GLU A 9 -17.70 -22.08 11.32
C GLU A 9 -16.34 -21.62 10.79
N ARG A 10 -15.43 -22.56 10.46
CA ARG A 10 -14.14 -22.24 9.82
C ARG A 10 -14.30 -21.51 8.50
N THR A 11 -15.26 -21.91 7.66
CA THR A 11 -15.55 -21.21 6.40
C THR A 11 -16.07 -19.80 6.63
N LYS A 12 -16.84 -19.55 7.71
CA LYS A 12 -17.31 -18.20 8.06
C LYS A 12 -16.17 -17.30 8.57
N GLU A 13 -15.27 -17.83 9.39
CA GLU A 13 -14.11 -17.08 9.88
C GLU A 13 -13.14 -16.70 8.76
N GLU A 14 -12.88 -17.63 7.83
CA GLU A 14 -12.08 -17.34 6.63
C GLU A 14 -12.77 -16.27 5.78
N GLN A 15 -14.08 -16.37 5.58
CA GLN A 15 -14.84 -15.40 4.80
C GLN A 15 -14.77 -13.97 5.39
N VAL A 16 -14.91 -13.82 6.72
CA VAL A 16 -14.75 -12.51 7.39
C VAL A 16 -13.33 -11.97 7.20
N THR A 17 -12.33 -12.84 7.25
CA THR A 17 -10.93 -12.46 7.01
C THR A 17 -10.72 -12.00 5.57
N ILE A 18 -11.30 -12.71 4.60
CA ILE A 18 -11.29 -12.35 3.18
C ILE A 18 -11.93 -10.97 2.97
N GLU A 19 -13.12 -10.72 3.53
CA GLU A 19 -13.82 -9.44 3.40
C GLU A 19 -12.99 -8.25 3.93
N ARG A 20 -12.28 -8.44 5.04
CA ARG A 20 -11.35 -7.43 5.58
C ARG A 20 -10.18 -7.17 4.63
N LEU A 21 -9.58 -8.24 4.10
CA LEU A 21 -8.46 -8.14 3.15
C LEU A 21 -8.90 -7.46 1.85
N GLU A 22 -10.09 -7.78 1.34
CA GLU A 22 -10.65 -7.13 0.16
C GLU A 22 -10.94 -5.64 0.40
N THR A 23 -11.35 -5.27 1.61
CA THR A 23 -11.55 -3.86 1.97
C THR A 23 -10.24 -3.09 1.93
N ILE A 24 -9.17 -3.62 2.54
CA ILE A 24 -7.83 -3.01 2.47
C ILE A 24 -7.33 -2.98 1.02
N LYS A 25 -7.55 -4.04 0.25
CA LYS A 25 -7.15 -4.08 -1.17
C LYS A 25 -7.87 -2.99 -1.98
N LYS A 26 -9.16 -2.77 -1.74
CA LYS A 26 -9.93 -1.69 -2.37
C LYS A 26 -9.39 -0.31 -1.99
N GLU A 27 -9.02 -0.11 -0.72
CA GLU A 27 -8.36 1.12 -0.27
C GLU A 27 -7.06 1.38 -1.03
N ILE A 28 -6.20 0.36 -1.18
CA ILE A 28 -4.97 0.45 -1.98
C ILE A 28 -5.31 0.82 -3.43
N ASP A 29 -6.23 0.08 -4.06
CA ASP A 29 -6.49 0.19 -5.50
C ASP A 29 -7.21 1.49 -5.89
N ILE A 30 -8.10 2.00 -5.03
CA ILE A 30 -8.96 3.15 -5.33
C ILE A 30 -8.36 4.46 -4.82
N ASP A 31 -7.64 4.45 -3.70
CA ASP A 31 -7.13 5.67 -3.08
C ASP A 31 -5.62 5.81 -3.27
N ILE A 32 -4.83 4.87 -2.76
CA ILE A 32 -3.38 5.06 -2.65
C ILE A 32 -2.66 4.88 -4.00
N ALA A 33 -2.98 3.83 -4.75
CA ALA A 33 -2.30 3.53 -6.01
C ALA A 33 -2.47 4.65 -7.06
N PRO A 34 -3.66 5.24 -7.25
CA PRO A 34 -3.82 6.42 -8.12
C PRO A 34 -2.99 7.61 -7.66
N GLN A 35 -2.95 7.90 -6.35
CA GLN A 35 -2.16 9.01 -5.82
C GLN A 35 -0.65 8.81 -6.04
N VAL A 36 -0.13 7.59 -5.85
CA VAL A 36 1.28 7.28 -6.13
C VAL A 36 1.58 7.46 -7.62
N LYS A 37 0.67 7.01 -8.50
CA LYS A 37 0.84 7.15 -9.95
C LYS A 37 0.82 8.61 -10.42
N GLU A 38 -0.08 9.42 -9.87
CA GLU A 38 -0.13 10.86 -10.11
C GLU A 38 1.15 11.52 -9.62
N TYR A 39 1.60 11.16 -8.42
CA TYR A 39 2.84 11.68 -7.85
C TYR A 39 4.08 11.30 -8.68
N GLU A 40 4.17 10.07 -9.22
CA GLU A 40 5.22 9.68 -10.17
C GLU A 40 5.24 10.58 -11.42
N LYS A 41 4.06 11.02 -11.89
CA LYS A 41 3.94 11.94 -13.02
C LYS A 41 4.39 13.35 -12.64
N ASP A 42 3.92 13.86 -11.51
CA ASP A 42 4.29 15.18 -10.99
C ASP A 42 5.81 15.31 -10.78
N ILE A 43 6.45 14.25 -10.29
CA ILE A 43 7.90 14.22 -10.10
C ILE A 43 8.63 14.25 -11.44
N LYS A 44 8.16 13.51 -12.45
CA LYS A 44 8.76 13.58 -13.79
C LYS A 44 8.68 15.00 -14.36
N GLU A 45 7.53 15.66 -14.24
CA GLU A 45 7.35 17.03 -14.69
C GLU A 45 8.24 18.00 -13.90
N PHE A 46 8.27 17.88 -12.57
CA PHE A 46 9.15 18.67 -11.69
C PHE A 46 10.62 18.51 -12.08
N MET A 47 11.08 17.30 -12.36
CA MET A 47 12.48 17.05 -12.73
C MET A 47 12.86 17.72 -14.06
N THR A 48 11.91 17.84 -15.00
CA THR A 48 12.13 18.55 -16.29
C THR A 48 12.11 20.07 -16.19
N GLN A 49 11.66 20.65 -15.08
CA GLN A 49 11.66 22.11 -14.91
C GLN A 49 13.10 22.64 -14.83
N THR A 50 13.37 23.70 -15.59
CA THR A 50 14.69 24.38 -15.64
C THR A 50 14.98 25.19 -14.39
N ILE A 51 13.95 25.73 -13.75
CA ILE A 51 14.03 26.46 -12.47
C ILE A 51 13.14 25.72 -11.48
N LYS A 52 13.73 25.29 -10.36
CA LYS A 52 13.04 24.59 -9.27
C LYS A 52 13.12 25.49 -8.05
N THR A 53 11.98 25.87 -7.47
CA THR A 53 11.99 26.62 -6.22
C THR A 53 12.13 25.67 -5.03
N GLU A 54 12.74 26.15 -3.95
CA GLU A 54 12.84 25.40 -2.68
C GLU A 54 11.45 24.99 -2.18
N LYS A 55 10.47 25.90 -2.28
CA LYS A 55 9.07 25.63 -1.93
C LYS A 55 8.45 24.48 -2.73
N GLU A 56 8.72 24.38 -4.02
CA GLU A 56 8.24 23.25 -4.84
C GLU A 56 8.92 21.95 -4.45
N LYS A 57 10.23 21.97 -4.19
CA LYS A 57 10.98 20.82 -3.70
C LYS A 57 10.41 20.33 -2.36
N ASP A 58 10.16 21.23 -1.41
CA ASP A 58 9.57 20.92 -0.11
C ASP A 58 8.17 20.30 -0.25
N LYS A 59 7.35 20.82 -1.17
CA LYS A 59 6.04 20.24 -1.48
C LYS A 59 6.19 18.78 -1.94
N GLN A 60 7.17 18.51 -2.81
CA GLN A 60 7.43 17.14 -3.26
C GLN A 60 7.89 16.25 -2.10
N ILE A 61 8.82 16.70 -1.26
CA ILE A 61 9.31 15.95 -0.10
C ILE A 61 8.17 15.61 0.87
N TYR A 62 7.31 16.58 1.17
CA TYR A 62 6.16 16.38 2.04
C TYR A 62 5.19 15.33 1.47
N LYS A 63 4.88 15.38 0.17
CA LYS A 63 4.01 14.39 -0.47
C LYS A 63 4.62 12.99 -0.45
N ALA A 64 5.94 12.87 -0.61
CA ALA A 64 6.66 11.60 -0.49
C ALA A 64 6.55 11.02 0.93
N ALA A 65 6.74 11.86 1.95
CA ALA A 65 6.61 11.44 3.35
C ALA A 65 5.18 11.00 3.67
N TYR A 66 4.18 11.78 3.24
CA TYR A 66 2.77 11.47 3.42
C TYR A 66 2.39 10.12 2.80
N LEU A 67 2.67 9.90 1.52
CA LEU A 67 2.34 8.64 0.84
C LEU A 67 3.09 7.45 1.42
N GLY A 68 4.35 7.64 1.82
CA GLY A 68 5.13 6.61 2.51
C GLY A 68 4.48 6.19 3.83
N GLU A 69 4.02 7.15 4.64
CA GLU A 69 3.34 6.87 5.91
C GLU A 69 2.00 6.13 5.69
N GLN A 70 1.20 6.54 4.70
CA GLN A 70 -0.06 5.84 4.38
C GLN A 70 0.19 4.38 3.99
N LEU A 71 1.20 4.12 3.16
CA LEU A 71 1.58 2.77 2.77
C LEU A 71 2.10 1.94 3.95
N MET A 72 2.86 2.54 4.86
CA MET A 72 3.30 1.88 6.10
C MET A 72 2.12 1.50 7.00
N HIS A 73 1.12 2.37 7.17
CA HIS A 73 -0.10 2.04 7.91
C HIS A 73 -0.86 0.87 7.29
N ILE A 74 -0.97 0.83 5.96
CA ILE A 74 -1.60 -0.29 5.25
C ILE A 74 -0.84 -1.59 5.50
N LEU A 75 0.50 -1.57 5.45
CA LEU A 75 1.32 -2.73 5.75
C LEU A 75 1.12 -3.22 7.20
N PHE A 76 1.07 -2.30 8.18
CA PHE A 76 0.77 -2.65 9.56
C PHE A 76 -0.63 -3.26 9.74
N ASN A 77 -1.63 -2.74 9.03
CA ASN A 77 -2.98 -3.31 9.03
C ASN A 77 -2.98 -4.73 8.46
N LEU A 78 -2.25 -4.97 7.37
CA LEU A 78 -2.11 -6.30 6.76
C LEU A 78 -1.36 -7.29 7.67
N ASP A 79 -0.29 -6.84 8.34
CA ASP A 79 0.47 -7.65 9.30
C ASP A 79 -0.38 -8.01 10.53
N GLY A 80 -1.28 -7.13 10.95
CA GLY A 80 -2.23 -7.37 12.03
C GLY A 80 -3.30 -8.42 11.72
N ILE A 81 -3.50 -8.80 10.45
CA ILE A 81 -4.49 -9.82 10.06
C ILE A 81 -3.89 -11.21 10.24
N SER A 82 -4.33 -11.92 11.27
CA SER A 82 -4.02 -13.34 11.47
C SER A 82 -4.88 -14.22 10.56
N CYS A 83 -4.24 -15.09 9.78
CA CYS A 83 -4.91 -16.10 8.97
C CYS A 83 -4.67 -17.48 9.59
N GLY A 84 -5.73 -18.25 9.81
CA GLY A 84 -5.62 -19.65 10.22
C GLY A 84 -4.80 -20.47 9.22
N GLN A 85 -4.25 -21.61 9.67
CA GLN A 85 -3.42 -22.47 8.80
C GLN A 85 -4.17 -22.94 7.55
N ASP A 86 -5.46 -23.21 7.69
CA ASP A 86 -6.34 -23.69 6.63
C ASP A 86 -6.95 -22.56 5.79
N PHE A 87 -6.72 -21.28 6.12
CA PHE A 87 -7.30 -20.13 5.41
C PHE A 87 -6.48 -19.80 4.17
N LEU A 88 -6.41 -20.74 3.23
CA LEU A 88 -5.51 -20.67 2.08
C LEU A 88 -5.79 -19.43 1.22
N GLU A 89 -7.06 -19.08 1.01
CA GLU A 89 -7.43 -17.96 0.16
C GLU A 89 -7.15 -16.61 0.85
N ALA A 90 -7.48 -16.50 2.15
CA ALA A 90 -7.13 -15.32 2.93
C ALA A 90 -5.61 -15.09 2.95
N ARG A 91 -4.80 -16.15 3.13
CA ARG A 91 -3.33 -16.05 3.09
C ARG A 91 -2.82 -15.60 1.73
N ARG A 92 -3.42 -16.10 0.64
CA ARG A 92 -3.09 -15.71 -0.73
C ARG A 92 -3.38 -14.23 -0.94
N LEU A 93 -4.58 -13.77 -0.59
CA LEU A 93 -5.01 -12.37 -0.71
C LEU A 93 -4.14 -11.43 0.13
N ARG A 94 -3.84 -11.79 1.38
CA ARG A 94 -2.94 -11.01 2.24
C ARG A 94 -1.56 -10.85 1.60
N LYS A 95 -0.99 -11.93 1.08
CA LYS A 95 0.32 -11.89 0.40
C LYS A 95 0.30 -10.99 -0.84
N GLU A 96 -0.79 -11.04 -1.61
CA GLU A 96 -0.97 -10.19 -2.79
C GLU A 96 -1.06 -8.71 -2.40
N ALA A 97 -1.90 -8.37 -1.41
CA ALA A 97 -2.05 -7.01 -0.91
C ALA A 97 -0.75 -6.44 -0.35
N VAL A 98 0.00 -7.22 0.45
CA VAL A 98 1.32 -6.83 0.97
C VAL A 98 2.28 -6.54 -0.17
N LYS A 99 2.33 -7.41 -1.18
CA LYS A 99 3.22 -7.22 -2.34
C LYS A 99 2.90 -5.93 -3.10
N VAL A 100 1.61 -5.62 -3.29
CA VAL A 100 1.19 -4.38 -3.95
C VAL A 100 1.60 -3.16 -3.12
N ALA A 101 1.31 -3.14 -1.82
CA ALA A 101 1.68 -2.04 -0.93
C ALA A 101 3.20 -1.82 -0.87
N GLN A 102 3.99 -2.90 -0.78
CA GLN A 102 5.46 -2.83 -0.82
C GLN A 102 5.96 -2.25 -2.15
N THR A 103 5.41 -2.71 -3.28
CA THR A 103 5.80 -2.19 -4.61
C THR A 103 5.51 -0.69 -4.74
N LEU A 104 4.39 -0.21 -4.18
CA LEU A 104 4.07 1.22 -4.15
C LEU A 104 5.01 1.99 -3.22
N LEU A 105 5.40 1.40 -2.09
CA LEU A 105 6.31 2.02 -1.13
C LEU A 105 7.71 2.17 -1.71
N ASP A 106 8.22 1.13 -2.38
CA ASP A 106 9.51 1.14 -3.08
C ASP A 106 9.57 2.31 -4.08
N LYS A 107 8.50 2.54 -4.85
CA LYS A 107 8.41 3.68 -5.78
C LYS A 107 8.46 5.03 -5.07
N VAL A 108 7.78 5.17 -3.94
CA VAL A 108 7.80 6.41 -3.15
C VAL A 108 9.20 6.64 -2.58
N ASP A 109 9.89 5.59 -2.15
CA ASP A 109 11.25 5.68 -1.62
C ASP A 109 12.30 5.98 -2.72
N ASP A 110 12.12 5.44 -3.92
CA ASP A 110 12.90 5.82 -5.10
C ASP A 110 12.75 7.31 -5.39
N ILE A 111 11.51 7.84 -5.35
CA ILE A 111 11.26 9.28 -5.51
C ILE A 111 11.96 10.09 -4.41
N LYS A 112 11.88 9.66 -3.13
CA LYS A 112 12.60 10.34 -2.04
C LYS A 112 14.11 10.38 -2.31
N SER A 113 14.68 9.29 -2.82
CA SER A 113 16.09 9.20 -3.19
C SER A 113 16.44 10.21 -4.29
N ILE A 114 15.60 10.30 -5.33
CA ILE A 114 15.75 11.29 -6.41
C ILE A 114 15.71 12.72 -5.83
N LEU A 115 14.71 13.05 -5.01
CA LEU A 115 14.56 14.40 -4.44
C LEU A 115 15.74 14.81 -3.55
N LYS A 116 16.35 13.86 -2.82
CA LYS A 116 17.58 14.10 -2.04
C LYS A 116 18.79 14.39 -2.94
N SER A 117 18.83 13.83 -4.14
CA SER A 117 19.93 14.03 -5.11
C SER A 117 19.84 15.36 -5.88
N VAL A 118 18.67 15.99 -5.90
CA VAL A 118 18.48 17.32 -6.49
C VAL A 118 19.19 18.36 -5.60
N LYS A 119 20.41 18.72 -5.99
CA LYS A 119 21.15 19.84 -5.41
C LYS A 119 20.46 21.16 -5.76
N GLU A 120 20.58 22.12 -4.85
CA GLU A 120 20.22 23.53 -5.06
C GLU A 120 20.95 24.13 -6.27
#